data_AF-E3T6I4-F1
#
_entry.id   AF-E3T6I4-F1
#
_cell.length_a   1.000
_cell.length_b   1.000
_cell.length_c   1.000
_cell.angle_alpha   90.00
_cell.angle_beta   90.00
_cell.angle_gamma   90.00
#
_symmetry.space_group_name_H-M   'P 1'
#
loop_
_entity.id
_entity.type
_entity.pdbx_description
1 polymer ?
#
loop_
_entity_poly.entity_id
_entity_poly.type
_entity_poly.pdbx_seq_one_letter_code
_entity_poly.pdbx_strand_id
1 'polypeptide(L)'
;MTDDQNDIDAQASVLMKSGIRLFDEGSAEAAAEALGYFDRALLLRRTLPIDAVPVFRYGLAACLLNRADALVRLGGDDNLSDALGAYDEASSLLQALPLSDDPRFPRRLAMAHQNRGVALQIRDAADPRAVAAFGEALTVLGAPEAASIADRQYLQGATLANLANAWTSRQEEGAAVSARQAATDAMVLVAETEAADVDAAEVGLKARHVLCRTVARQLSTTGPLSDGVHEATDAVDDGLRLVRLWEQKGVEQFRPIAADLFRFGAMVYGTFQPHFLEEFLHDQLDPASAPEAYFESAEMRAAFARVRRALENNA
;
A
#
# COMPACT_ATOMS: atom_id res chain seq x y z
N MET A 1 11.78 -37.26 -2.58
CA MET A 1 10.43 -36.96 -2.08
C MET A 1 9.66 -38.26 -2.06
N THR A 2 9.05 -38.62 -0.93
CA THR A 2 8.21 -39.83 -0.83
C THR A 2 6.76 -39.50 -1.22
N ASP A 3 5.97 -40.52 -1.57
CA ASP A 3 4.54 -40.33 -1.89
C ASP A 3 3.77 -39.71 -0.71
N ASP A 4 4.08 -40.14 0.52
CA ASP A 4 3.52 -39.58 1.74
C ASP A 4 3.82 -38.08 1.93
N GLN A 5 5.03 -37.63 1.60
CA GLN A 5 5.39 -36.20 1.65
C GLN A 5 4.62 -35.38 0.61
N ASN A 6 4.39 -35.95 -0.58
CA ASN A 6 3.61 -35.31 -1.63
C ASN A 6 2.14 -35.19 -1.23
N ASP A 7 1.59 -36.23 -0.60
CA ASP A 7 0.21 -36.23 -0.12
C ASP A 7 0.00 -35.20 1.00
N ILE A 8 0.95 -35.08 1.93
CA ILE A 8 0.92 -34.06 2.99
C ILE A 8 0.94 -32.64 2.38
N ASP A 9 1.84 -32.35 1.44
CA ASP A 9 1.90 -31.01 0.82
C ASP A 9 0.66 -30.72 -0.06
N ALA A 10 0.12 -31.73 -0.72
CA ALA A 10 -1.13 -31.61 -1.48
C ALA A 10 -2.31 -31.28 -0.56
N GLN A 11 -2.44 -31.97 0.58
CA GLN A 11 -3.47 -31.70 1.58
C GLN A 11 -3.34 -30.28 2.16
N ALA A 12 -2.11 -29.87 2.52
CA ALA A 12 -1.84 -28.51 2.97
C ALA A 12 -2.23 -27.47 1.90
N SER A 13 -1.95 -27.75 0.63
CA SER A 13 -2.31 -26.88 -0.49
C SER A 13 -3.83 -26.74 -0.68
N VAL A 14 -4.61 -27.78 -0.42
CA VAL A 14 -6.09 -27.72 -0.45
C VAL A 14 -6.61 -26.82 0.68
N LEU A 15 -6.06 -26.96 1.89
CA LEU A 15 -6.41 -26.11 3.02
C LEU A 15 -6.09 -24.64 2.74
N MET A 16 -4.89 -24.38 2.19
CA MET A 16 -4.47 -23.02 1.80
C MET A 16 -5.43 -22.39 0.79
N LYS A 17 -5.82 -23.12 -0.26
CA LYS A 17 -6.79 -22.61 -1.26
C LYS A 17 -8.16 -22.32 -0.66
N SER A 18 -8.58 -23.10 0.33
CA SER A 18 -9.85 -22.87 1.03
C SER A 18 -9.78 -21.62 1.90
N GLY A 19 -8.70 -21.48 2.68
CA GLY A 19 -8.46 -20.28 3.49
C GLY A 19 -8.34 -19.00 2.67
N ILE A 20 -7.62 -19.02 1.53
CA ILE A 20 -7.50 -17.86 0.63
C ILE A 20 -8.87 -17.43 0.12
N ARG A 21 -9.70 -18.38 -0.33
CA ARG A 21 -11.05 -18.06 -0.83
C ARG A 21 -11.92 -17.37 0.22
N LEU A 22 -11.89 -17.85 1.46
CA LEU A 22 -12.60 -17.21 2.57
C LEU A 22 -12.01 -15.83 2.88
N PHE A 23 -10.68 -15.71 2.91
CA PHE A 23 -10.02 -14.44 3.18
C PHE A 23 -10.38 -13.35 2.15
N ASP A 24 -10.54 -13.72 0.88
CA ASP A 24 -10.94 -12.83 -0.21
C ASP A 24 -12.38 -12.28 -0.06
N GLU A 25 -13.22 -12.86 0.80
CA GLU A 25 -14.56 -12.32 1.14
C GLU A 25 -14.47 -11.02 1.96
N GLY A 26 -13.33 -10.78 2.63
CA GLY A 26 -12.98 -9.49 3.23
C GLY A 26 -13.60 -9.16 4.59
N SER A 27 -14.45 -10.03 5.15
CA SER A 27 -15.04 -9.85 6.49
C SER A 27 -14.11 -10.34 7.62
N ALA A 28 -14.32 -9.83 8.84
CA ALA A 28 -13.56 -10.29 10.01
C ALA A 28 -13.88 -11.75 10.36
N GLU A 29 -15.14 -12.16 10.19
CA GLU A 29 -15.60 -13.52 10.39
C GLU A 29 -14.92 -14.48 9.40
N ALA A 30 -14.86 -14.12 8.12
CA ALA A 30 -14.20 -14.93 7.10
C ALA A 30 -12.68 -14.99 7.32
N ALA A 31 -12.06 -13.90 7.79
CA ALA A 31 -10.65 -13.90 8.18
C ALA A 31 -10.36 -14.84 9.36
N ALA A 32 -11.25 -14.90 10.36
CA ALA A 32 -11.13 -15.83 11.48
C ALA A 32 -11.26 -17.29 11.04
N GLU A 33 -12.17 -17.58 10.11
CA GLU A 33 -12.30 -18.93 9.55
C GLU A 33 -11.09 -19.32 8.69
N ALA A 34 -10.63 -18.40 7.83
CA ALA A 34 -9.43 -18.58 7.02
C ALA A 34 -8.18 -18.87 7.86
N LEU A 35 -8.02 -18.18 8.99
CA LEU A 35 -6.94 -18.43 9.95
C LEU A 35 -6.91 -19.90 10.41
N GLY A 36 -8.07 -20.49 10.70
CA GLY A 36 -8.17 -21.91 11.07
C GLY A 36 -7.70 -22.86 9.95
N TYR A 37 -7.95 -22.52 8.68
CA TYR A 37 -7.41 -23.27 7.55
C TYR A 37 -5.88 -23.13 7.42
N PHE A 38 -5.36 -21.92 7.60
CA PHE A 38 -3.93 -21.66 7.52
C PHE A 38 -3.16 -22.35 8.65
N ASP A 39 -3.68 -22.36 9.88
CA ASP A 39 -3.07 -23.07 11.01
C ASP A 39 -3.00 -24.58 10.76
N ARG A 40 -4.06 -25.18 10.21
CA ARG A 40 -4.06 -26.62 9.86
C ARG A 40 -3.06 -26.93 8.75
N ALA A 41 -2.96 -26.07 7.73
CA ALA A 41 -1.97 -26.23 6.65
C ALA A 41 -0.53 -26.08 7.18
N LEU A 42 -0.32 -25.13 8.10
CA LEU A 42 0.96 -24.89 8.76
C LEU A 42 1.42 -26.11 9.57
N LEU A 43 0.51 -26.72 10.34
CA LEU A 43 0.79 -27.95 11.09
C LEU A 43 1.25 -29.09 10.18
N LEU A 44 0.60 -29.29 9.03
CA LEU A 44 1.00 -30.30 8.05
C LEU A 44 2.39 -29.99 7.45
N ARG A 45 2.64 -28.76 7.02
CA ARG A 45 3.92 -28.43 6.38
C ARG A 45 5.12 -28.45 7.31
N ARG A 46 4.90 -28.26 8.62
CA ARG A 46 5.97 -28.39 9.63
C ARG A 46 6.51 -29.82 9.77
N THR A 47 5.80 -30.85 9.27
CA THR A 47 6.30 -32.23 9.30
C THR A 47 7.14 -32.59 8.07
N LEU A 48 7.21 -31.71 7.08
CA LEU A 48 7.95 -31.96 5.84
C LEU A 48 9.45 -31.65 6.02
N PRO A 49 10.34 -32.33 5.27
CA PRO A 49 11.79 -32.11 5.34
C PRO A 49 12.19 -30.82 4.60
N ILE A 50 11.85 -29.67 5.18
CA ILE A 50 12.07 -28.34 4.58
C ILE A 50 13.56 -28.04 4.31
N ASP A 51 14.48 -28.68 5.03
CA ASP A 51 15.92 -28.49 4.83
C ASP A 51 16.49 -29.22 3.61
N ALA A 52 15.81 -30.29 3.19
CA ALA A 52 16.23 -31.08 2.04
C ALA A 52 15.52 -30.66 0.75
N VAL A 53 14.33 -30.05 0.83
CA VAL A 53 13.48 -29.77 -0.33
C VAL A 53 13.02 -28.30 -0.34
N PRO A 54 13.62 -27.43 -1.18
CA PRO A 54 13.31 -26.00 -1.22
C PRO A 54 11.82 -25.67 -1.40
N VAL A 55 11.08 -26.45 -2.19
CA VAL A 55 9.66 -26.20 -2.43
C VAL A 55 8.80 -26.36 -1.16
N PHE A 56 9.17 -27.26 -0.25
CA PHE A 56 8.49 -27.41 1.03
C PHE A 56 8.76 -26.23 1.96
N ARG A 57 10.00 -25.74 1.99
CA ARG A 57 10.35 -24.52 2.72
C ARG A 57 9.56 -23.31 2.20
N TYR A 58 9.48 -23.17 0.87
CA TYR A 58 8.69 -22.13 0.22
C TYR A 58 7.19 -22.24 0.53
N GLY A 59 6.64 -23.46 0.55
CA GLY A 59 5.25 -23.72 0.93
C GLY A 59 4.97 -23.41 2.40
N LEU A 60 5.91 -23.71 3.30
CA LEU A 60 5.81 -23.39 4.72
C LEU A 60 5.78 -21.87 4.94
N ALA A 61 6.69 -21.14 4.30
CA ALA A 61 6.69 -19.68 4.32
C ALA A 61 5.37 -19.10 3.79
N ALA A 62 4.79 -19.69 2.73
CA ALA A 62 3.50 -19.27 2.21
C ALA A 62 2.36 -19.42 3.25
N CYS A 63 2.35 -20.49 4.05
CA CYS A 63 1.37 -20.66 5.13
C CYS A 63 1.50 -19.54 6.17
N LEU A 64 2.74 -19.25 6.58
CA LEU A 64 3.01 -18.22 7.59
C LEU A 64 2.58 -16.82 7.13
N LEU A 65 2.81 -16.47 5.86
CA LEU A 65 2.37 -15.18 5.31
C LEU A 65 0.85 -15.04 5.30
N ASN A 66 0.12 -16.04 4.80
CA ASN A 66 -1.35 -15.97 4.78
C ASN A 66 -1.94 -15.99 6.20
N ARG A 67 -1.32 -16.75 7.12
CA ARG A 67 -1.66 -16.71 8.55
C ARG A 67 -1.49 -15.30 9.11
N ALA A 68 -0.37 -14.65 8.81
CA ALA A 68 -0.07 -13.30 9.27
C ALA A 68 -1.05 -12.26 8.69
N ASP A 69 -1.40 -12.36 7.40
CA ASP A 69 -2.40 -11.49 6.77
C ASP A 69 -3.78 -11.62 7.43
N ALA A 70 -4.21 -12.84 7.77
CA ALA A 70 -5.44 -13.08 8.51
C ALA A 70 -5.41 -12.46 9.92
N LEU A 71 -4.30 -12.60 10.64
CA LEU A 71 -4.11 -11.99 11.96
C LEU A 71 -4.11 -10.45 11.91
N VAL A 72 -3.46 -9.86 10.91
CA VAL A 72 -3.49 -8.41 10.69
C VAL A 72 -4.93 -7.93 10.44
N ARG A 73 -5.72 -8.68 9.67
CA ARG A 73 -7.13 -8.35 9.41
C ARG A 73 -7.99 -8.40 10.66
N LEU A 74 -7.76 -9.36 11.56
CA LEU A 74 -8.47 -9.48 12.82
C LEU A 74 -8.11 -8.35 13.80
N GLY A 75 -6.89 -7.82 13.69
CA GLY A 75 -6.41 -6.70 14.50
C GLY A 75 -6.30 -7.03 15.99
N GLY A 76 -5.96 -6.02 16.79
CA GLY A 76 -5.64 -6.19 18.21
C GLY A 76 -4.17 -6.55 18.45
N ASP A 77 -3.66 -6.16 19.61
CA ASP A 77 -2.22 -6.20 19.91
C ASP A 77 -1.64 -7.62 19.86
N ASP A 78 -2.36 -8.61 20.41
CA ASP A 78 -1.92 -10.01 20.42
C ASP A 78 -1.82 -10.58 19.00
N ASN A 79 -2.86 -10.36 18.17
CA ASN A 79 -2.86 -10.83 16.78
C ASN A 79 -1.77 -10.12 15.95
N LEU A 80 -1.56 -8.82 16.15
CA LEU A 80 -0.49 -8.09 15.49
C LEU A 80 0.89 -8.59 15.91
N SER A 81 1.07 -8.94 17.20
CA SER A 81 2.31 -9.55 17.69
C SER A 81 2.56 -10.91 17.02
N ASP A 82 1.54 -11.77 16.96
CA ASP A 82 1.62 -13.08 16.31
C ASP A 82 1.86 -12.97 14.80
N ALA A 83 1.26 -11.99 14.13
CA ALA A 83 1.47 -11.73 12.71
C ALA A 83 2.93 -11.35 12.44
N LEU A 84 3.50 -10.47 13.25
CA LEU A 84 4.91 -10.05 13.12
C LEU A 84 5.86 -11.23 13.34
N GLY A 85 5.60 -12.09 14.33
CA GLY A 85 6.37 -13.32 14.51
C GLY A 85 6.29 -14.25 13.30
N ALA A 86 5.11 -14.40 12.69
CA ALA A 86 4.94 -15.20 11.49
C ALA A 86 5.66 -14.61 10.26
N TYR A 87 5.67 -13.28 10.10
CA TYR A 87 6.48 -12.62 9.06
C TYR A 87 7.98 -12.84 9.26
N ASP A 88 8.47 -12.72 10.50
CA ASP A 88 9.88 -12.94 10.82
C ASP A 88 10.30 -14.41 10.53
N GLU A 89 9.46 -15.39 10.90
CA GLU A 89 9.68 -16.81 10.57
C GLU A 89 9.66 -17.04 9.04
N ALA A 90 8.68 -16.47 8.33
CA ALA A 90 8.56 -16.60 6.88
C ALA A 90 9.78 -16.00 6.14
N SER A 91 10.20 -14.80 6.52
CA SER A 91 11.38 -14.14 5.94
C SER A 91 12.65 -14.97 6.17
N SER A 92 12.84 -15.53 7.37
CA SER A 92 13.97 -16.41 7.68
C SER A 92 14.00 -17.66 6.79
N LEU A 93 12.83 -18.28 6.56
CA LEU A 93 12.71 -19.43 5.67
C LEU A 93 13.00 -19.05 4.20
N LEU A 94 12.51 -17.89 3.75
CA LEU A 94 12.68 -17.44 2.37
C LEU A 94 14.12 -17.01 2.07
N GLN A 95 14.82 -16.40 3.02
CA GLN A 95 16.24 -16.03 2.90
C GLN A 95 17.14 -17.25 2.74
N ALA A 96 16.74 -18.41 3.28
CA ALA A 96 17.48 -19.67 3.13
C ALA A 96 17.24 -20.38 1.78
N LEU A 97 16.42 -19.82 0.88
CA LEU A 97 16.20 -20.35 -0.46
C LEU A 97 17.24 -19.80 -1.45
N PRO A 98 17.59 -20.56 -2.50
CA PRO A 98 18.43 -20.07 -3.59
C PRO A 98 17.63 -19.07 -4.46
N LEU A 99 17.68 -17.78 -4.11
CA LEU A 99 16.82 -16.74 -4.70
C LEU A 99 16.95 -16.62 -6.24
N SER A 100 18.08 -17.02 -6.81
CA SER A 100 18.33 -17.02 -8.25
C SER A 100 17.59 -18.11 -9.03
N ASP A 101 17.17 -19.18 -8.35
CA ASP A 101 16.68 -20.38 -9.02
C ASP A 101 15.23 -20.26 -9.48
N ASP A 102 14.45 -19.42 -8.79
CA ASP A 102 13.03 -19.23 -9.08
C ASP A 102 12.59 -17.80 -8.69
N PRO A 103 12.03 -17.00 -9.64
CA PRO A 103 11.61 -15.62 -9.35
C PRO A 103 10.56 -15.51 -8.25
N ARG A 104 9.84 -16.60 -7.96
CA ARG A 104 8.86 -16.63 -6.89
C ARG A 104 9.48 -16.50 -5.50
N PHE A 105 10.75 -16.86 -5.33
CA PHE A 105 11.46 -16.78 -4.03
C PHE A 105 11.75 -15.33 -3.63
N PRO A 106 12.49 -14.52 -4.42
CA PRO A 106 12.72 -13.12 -4.08
C PRO A 106 11.41 -12.32 -4.07
N ARG A 107 10.45 -12.64 -4.97
CA ARG A 107 9.13 -12.00 -4.95
C ARG A 107 8.44 -12.17 -3.60
N ARG A 108 8.41 -13.39 -3.06
CA ARG A 108 7.74 -13.67 -1.79
C ARG A 108 8.51 -13.13 -0.58
N LEU A 109 9.84 -13.12 -0.64
CA LEU A 109 10.66 -12.50 0.40
C LEU A 109 10.38 -10.99 0.48
N ALA A 110 10.31 -10.29 -0.66
CA ALA A 110 9.95 -8.88 -0.69
C ALA A 110 8.56 -8.62 -0.09
N MET A 111 7.56 -9.45 -0.45
CA MET A 111 6.21 -9.35 0.14
C MET A 111 6.21 -9.58 1.66
N ALA A 112 7.02 -10.52 2.18
CA ALA A 112 7.13 -10.75 3.61
C ALA A 112 7.61 -9.50 4.36
N HIS A 113 8.66 -8.85 3.85
CA HIS A 113 9.17 -7.60 4.39
C HIS A 113 8.17 -6.44 4.24
N GLN A 114 7.49 -6.33 3.09
CA GLN A 114 6.46 -5.31 2.86
C GLN A 114 5.28 -5.46 3.83
N ASN A 115 4.69 -6.65 3.95
CA ASN A 115 3.53 -6.89 4.81
C ASN A 115 3.90 -6.72 6.29
N ARG A 116 5.12 -7.10 6.67
CA ARG A 116 5.66 -6.79 8.00
C ARG A 116 5.71 -5.28 8.25
N GLY A 117 6.21 -4.50 7.29
CA GLY A 117 6.22 -3.03 7.37
C GLY A 117 4.82 -2.44 7.59
N VAL A 118 3.83 -2.95 6.85
CA VAL A 118 2.41 -2.54 7.01
C VAL A 118 1.87 -2.92 8.39
N ALA A 119 2.11 -4.14 8.86
CA ALA A 119 1.67 -4.59 10.18
C ALA A 119 2.27 -3.74 11.31
N LEU A 120 3.54 -3.33 11.17
CA LEU A 120 4.19 -2.40 12.10
C LEU A 120 3.50 -1.04 12.11
N GLN A 121 3.16 -0.48 10.94
CA GLN A 121 2.43 0.79 10.85
C GLN A 121 1.00 0.73 11.41
N ILE A 122 0.32 -0.41 11.27
CA ILE A 122 -1.00 -0.63 11.86
C ILE A 122 -0.93 -0.59 13.39
N ARG A 123 0.11 -1.22 13.97
CA ARG A 123 0.32 -1.22 15.42
C ARG A 123 0.75 0.16 15.93
N ASP A 124 1.70 0.78 15.25
CA ASP A 124 2.20 2.13 15.54
C ASP A 124 2.69 2.78 14.25
N ALA A 125 1.97 3.81 13.79
CA ALA A 125 2.28 4.50 12.54
C ALA A 125 3.71 5.07 12.51
N ALA A 126 4.29 5.37 13.67
CA ALA A 126 5.63 5.93 13.80
C ALA A 126 6.74 4.88 14.04
N ASP A 127 6.41 3.57 14.04
CA ASP A 127 7.37 2.50 14.35
C ASP A 127 8.57 2.54 13.37
N PRO A 128 9.81 2.79 13.84
CA PRO A 128 11.00 2.84 12.99
C PRO A 128 11.27 1.55 12.23
N ARG A 129 10.82 0.41 12.76
CA ARG A 129 11.04 -0.89 12.11
C ARG A 129 10.25 -1.00 10.81
N ALA A 130 9.19 -0.21 10.60
CA ALA A 130 8.43 -0.21 9.36
C ALA A 130 9.29 0.29 8.19
N VAL A 131 10.02 1.40 8.40
CA VAL A 131 10.98 1.93 7.41
C VAL A 131 12.05 0.89 7.06
N ALA A 132 12.61 0.23 8.08
CA ALA A 132 13.60 -0.83 7.86
C ALA A 132 13.02 -1.98 7.04
N ALA A 133 11.81 -2.45 7.35
CA ALA A 133 11.15 -3.53 6.64
C ALA A 133 10.88 -3.17 5.16
N PHE A 134 10.41 -1.96 4.87
CA PHE A 134 10.25 -1.53 3.48
C PHE A 134 11.60 -1.38 2.76
N GLY A 135 12.66 -0.93 3.45
CA GLY A 135 14.01 -0.90 2.89
C GLY A 135 14.56 -2.28 2.53
N GLU A 136 14.29 -3.28 3.38
CA GLU A 136 14.63 -4.69 3.10
C GLU A 136 13.87 -5.21 1.88
N ALA A 137 12.57 -4.92 1.76
CA ALA A 137 11.78 -5.27 0.58
C ALA A 137 12.34 -4.63 -0.71
N LEU A 138 12.70 -3.34 -0.67
CA LEU A 138 13.31 -2.65 -1.82
C LEU A 138 14.69 -3.21 -2.17
N THR A 139 15.47 -3.62 -1.17
CA THR A 139 16.77 -4.27 -1.38
C THR A 139 16.59 -5.58 -2.15
N VAL A 140 15.62 -6.40 -1.74
CA VAL A 140 15.30 -7.65 -2.45
C VAL A 140 14.82 -7.39 -3.88
N LEU A 141 13.92 -6.41 -4.07
CA LEU A 141 13.38 -6.07 -5.40
C LEU A 141 14.41 -5.41 -6.32
N GLY A 142 15.42 -4.74 -5.76
CA GLY A 142 16.51 -4.12 -6.51
C GLY A 142 17.63 -5.09 -6.91
N ALA A 143 17.64 -6.30 -6.35
CA ALA A 143 18.68 -7.29 -6.61
C ALA A 143 18.53 -7.94 -8.02
N PRO A 144 19.63 -8.42 -8.64
CA PRO A 144 19.58 -9.09 -9.94
C PRO A 144 18.62 -10.30 -9.98
N GLU A 145 18.50 -11.04 -8.88
CA GLU A 145 17.64 -12.21 -8.72
C GLU A 145 16.15 -11.87 -8.89
N ALA A 146 15.77 -10.63 -8.59
CA ALA A 146 14.41 -10.14 -8.76
C ALA A 146 14.10 -9.69 -10.19
N ALA A 147 15.08 -9.62 -11.10
CA ALA A 147 14.92 -8.99 -12.41
C ALA A 147 13.84 -9.62 -13.31
N SER A 148 13.55 -10.91 -13.13
CA SER A 148 12.54 -11.65 -13.90
C SER A 148 11.16 -11.68 -13.26
N ILE A 149 10.95 -11.01 -12.11
CA ILE A 149 9.63 -10.88 -11.48
C ILE A 149 8.75 -10.00 -12.37
N ALA A 150 7.64 -10.56 -12.87
CA ALA A 150 6.76 -9.89 -13.83
C ALA A 150 6.15 -8.59 -13.28
N ASP A 151 5.76 -8.59 -12.01
CA ASP A 151 5.13 -7.47 -11.30
C ASP A 151 6.12 -6.66 -10.45
N ARG A 152 7.42 -6.74 -10.75
CA ARG A 152 8.48 -6.10 -9.94
C ARG A 152 8.27 -4.61 -9.74
N GLN A 153 7.99 -3.88 -10.83
CA GLN A 153 7.82 -2.42 -10.79
C GLN A 153 6.63 -2.03 -9.92
N TYR A 154 5.52 -2.76 -10.05
CA TYR A 154 4.35 -2.58 -9.19
C TYR A 154 4.70 -2.79 -7.71
N LEU A 155 5.38 -3.90 -7.38
CA LEU A 155 5.79 -4.19 -6.00
C LEU A 155 6.74 -3.13 -5.44
N GLN A 156 7.67 -2.62 -6.26
CA GLN A 156 8.56 -1.52 -5.88
C GLN A 156 7.77 -0.23 -5.61
N GLY A 157 6.85 0.13 -6.51
CA GLY A 157 5.99 1.31 -6.34
C GLY A 157 5.13 1.24 -5.08
N ALA A 158 4.47 0.10 -4.85
CA ALA A 158 3.66 -0.13 -3.66
C ALA A 158 4.51 -0.06 -2.37
N THR A 159 5.73 -0.62 -2.39
CA THR A 159 6.65 -0.56 -1.26
C THR A 159 7.11 0.88 -0.99
N LEU A 160 7.41 1.65 -2.03
CA LEU A 160 7.82 3.05 -1.92
C LEU A 160 6.68 3.94 -1.41
N ALA A 161 5.44 3.73 -1.86
CA ALA A 161 4.28 4.47 -1.34
C ALA A 161 4.05 4.21 0.16
N ASN A 162 4.20 2.96 0.61
CA ASN A 162 4.11 2.61 2.03
C ASN A 162 5.29 3.17 2.84
N LEU A 163 6.51 3.13 2.29
CA LEU A 163 7.70 3.73 2.87
C LEU A 163 7.53 5.26 3.03
N ALA A 164 6.96 5.93 2.04
CA ALA A 164 6.65 7.35 2.10
C ALA A 164 5.70 7.64 3.28
N ASN A 165 4.62 6.86 3.43
CA ASN A 165 3.69 7.01 4.55
C ASN A 165 4.36 6.73 5.91
N ALA A 166 5.30 5.78 5.96
CA ALA A 166 6.08 5.50 7.17
C ALA A 166 6.94 6.71 7.56
N TRP A 167 7.63 7.31 6.59
CA TRP A 167 8.40 8.53 6.81
C TRP A 167 7.56 9.71 7.26
N THR A 168 6.37 9.93 6.66
CA THR A 168 5.47 11.03 7.04
C THR A 168 5.02 10.95 8.49
N SER A 169 4.98 9.75 9.07
CA SER A 169 4.60 9.51 10.47
C SER A 169 5.74 9.76 11.46
N ARG A 170 6.98 9.96 10.98
CA ARG A 170 8.14 10.28 11.81
C ARG A 170 8.25 11.78 12.08
N GLN A 171 8.99 12.15 13.11
CA GLN A 171 9.27 13.54 13.48
C GLN A 171 10.76 13.91 13.36
N GLU A 172 11.55 13.02 12.75
CA GLU A 172 12.99 13.19 12.63
C GLU A 172 13.37 14.17 11.53
N GLU A 173 14.55 14.78 11.67
CA GLU A 173 15.13 15.62 10.65
C GLU A 173 15.31 14.82 9.35
N GLY A 174 14.95 15.42 8.21
CA GLY A 174 15.02 14.76 6.90
C GLY A 174 13.86 13.80 6.60
N ALA A 175 13.02 13.41 7.57
CA ALA A 175 11.91 12.48 7.32
C ALA A 175 10.95 12.98 6.22
N ALA A 176 10.67 14.28 6.18
CA ALA A 176 9.83 14.86 5.13
C ALA A 176 10.47 14.80 3.74
N VAL A 177 11.80 14.95 3.65
CA VAL A 177 12.53 14.82 2.37
C VAL A 177 12.47 13.37 1.89
N SER A 178 12.71 12.41 2.79
CA SER A 178 12.61 10.98 2.48
C SER A 178 11.19 10.57 2.09
N ALA A 179 10.16 11.10 2.75
CA ALA A 179 8.76 10.85 2.40
C ALA A 179 8.43 11.36 0.99
N ARG A 180 8.84 12.59 0.66
CA ARG A 180 8.64 13.19 -0.67
C ARG A 180 9.34 12.36 -1.75
N GLN A 181 10.62 12.05 -1.55
CA GLN A 181 11.39 11.26 -2.52
C GLN A 181 10.74 9.88 -2.77
N ALA A 182 10.39 9.16 -1.70
CA ALA A 182 9.76 7.84 -1.84
C ALA A 182 8.38 7.93 -2.53
N ALA A 183 7.58 8.96 -2.26
CA ALA A 183 6.32 9.18 -2.95
C ALA A 183 6.53 9.46 -4.45
N THR A 184 7.50 10.32 -4.79
CA THR A 184 7.84 10.64 -6.18
C THR A 184 8.36 9.43 -6.94
N ASP A 185 9.25 8.64 -6.34
CA ASP A 185 9.74 7.40 -6.95
C ASP A 185 8.62 6.38 -7.16
N ALA A 186 7.67 6.28 -6.22
CA ALA A 186 6.50 5.42 -6.37
C ALA A 186 5.64 5.84 -7.58
N MET A 187 5.38 7.14 -7.74
CA MET A 187 4.61 7.68 -8.88
C MET A 187 5.31 7.38 -10.21
N VAL A 188 6.63 7.59 -10.29
CA VAL A 188 7.41 7.32 -11.50
C VAL A 188 7.32 5.85 -11.91
N LEU A 189 7.36 4.91 -10.95
CA LEU A 189 7.29 3.48 -11.24
C LEU A 189 5.95 3.01 -11.79
N VAL A 190 4.85 3.67 -11.44
CA VAL A 190 3.49 3.27 -11.85
C VAL A 190 2.87 4.18 -12.91
N ALA A 191 3.56 5.25 -13.32
CA ALA A 191 3.03 6.27 -14.23
C ALA A 191 2.51 5.69 -15.56
N GLU A 192 3.18 4.66 -16.11
CA GLU A 192 2.79 4.05 -17.39
C GLU A 192 1.58 3.11 -17.26
N THR A 193 1.28 2.63 -16.05
CA THR A 193 0.25 1.60 -15.81
C THR A 193 -0.96 2.10 -15.02
N GLU A 194 -0.84 3.19 -14.26
CA GLU A 194 -1.90 3.70 -13.39
C GLU A 194 -3.20 4.08 -14.14
N ALA A 195 -3.12 4.39 -15.43
CA ALA A 195 -4.30 4.65 -16.25
C ALA A 195 -5.02 3.39 -16.74
N ALA A 196 -4.40 2.20 -16.64
CA ALA A 196 -4.90 0.94 -17.19
C ALA A 196 -5.12 -0.14 -16.13
N ASP A 197 -4.38 -0.08 -15.02
CA ASP A 197 -4.40 -1.06 -13.92
C ASP A 197 -4.85 -0.37 -12.62
N VAL A 198 -5.88 -0.92 -11.99
CA VAL A 198 -6.50 -0.36 -10.78
C VAL A 198 -5.55 -0.41 -9.58
N ASP A 199 -4.71 -1.43 -9.49
CA ASP A 199 -3.76 -1.59 -8.39
C ASP A 199 -2.63 -0.56 -8.53
N ALA A 200 -2.15 -0.36 -9.75
CA ALA A 200 -1.17 0.69 -10.06
C ALA A 200 -1.75 2.10 -9.78
N ALA A 201 -3.02 2.33 -10.11
CA ALA A 201 -3.72 3.56 -9.80
C ALA A 201 -3.79 3.82 -8.29
N GLU A 202 -4.08 2.79 -7.50
CA GLU A 202 -4.11 2.90 -6.04
C GLU A 202 -2.75 3.31 -5.48
N VAL A 203 -1.66 2.71 -5.98
CA VAL A 203 -0.29 3.08 -5.60
C VAL A 203 0.00 4.54 -5.93
N GLY A 204 -0.29 4.97 -7.18
CA GLY A 204 -0.05 6.33 -7.64
C GLY A 204 -0.85 7.38 -6.86
N LEU A 205 -2.11 7.08 -6.53
CA LEU A 205 -2.99 7.96 -5.74
C LEU A 205 -2.55 8.04 -4.28
N LYS A 206 -2.16 6.91 -3.66
CA LYS A 206 -1.61 6.90 -2.31
C LYS A 206 -0.32 7.71 -2.22
N ALA A 207 0.57 7.58 -3.20
CA ALA A 207 1.81 8.35 -3.27
C ALA A 207 1.54 9.86 -3.35
N ARG A 208 0.66 10.31 -4.25
CA ARG A 208 0.23 11.73 -4.35
C ARG A 208 -0.38 12.24 -3.05
N HIS A 209 -1.23 11.44 -2.41
CA HIS A 209 -1.84 11.82 -1.14
C HIS A 209 -0.79 11.98 -0.02
N VAL A 210 0.17 11.06 0.08
CA VAL A 210 1.27 11.16 1.06
C VAL A 210 2.16 12.37 0.79
N LEU A 211 2.44 12.67 -0.47
CA LEU A 211 3.19 13.86 -0.88
C LEU A 211 2.49 15.14 -0.43
N CYS A 212 1.20 15.28 -0.73
CA CYS A 212 0.38 16.42 -0.30
C CYS A 212 0.36 16.57 1.23
N ARG A 213 0.17 15.48 1.97
CA ARG A 213 0.19 15.49 3.44
C ARG A 213 1.55 15.92 4.00
N THR A 214 2.63 15.48 3.36
CA THR A 214 4.00 15.82 3.78
C THR A 214 4.26 17.31 3.55
N VAL A 215 3.89 17.84 2.39
CA VAL A 215 4.01 19.28 2.10
C VAL A 215 3.12 20.11 3.02
N ALA A 216 1.86 19.71 3.26
CA ALA A 216 0.96 20.40 4.19
C ALA A 216 1.59 20.55 5.59
N ARG A 217 2.23 19.48 6.08
CA ARG A 217 2.92 19.47 7.37
C ARG A 217 4.10 20.43 7.37
N GLN A 218 4.93 20.41 6.32
CA GLN A 218 6.06 21.33 6.19
C GLN A 218 5.61 22.79 6.15
N LEU A 219 4.59 23.12 5.34
CA LEU A 219 4.01 24.45 5.27
C LEU A 219 3.53 24.96 6.63
N SER A 220 2.96 24.07 7.45
CA SER A 220 2.51 24.39 8.81
C SER A 220 3.64 24.62 9.80
N THR A 221 4.82 24.01 9.59
CA THR A 221 5.94 24.06 10.54
C THR A 221 7.03 25.08 10.18
N THR A 222 7.36 25.19 8.90
CA THR A 222 8.51 25.99 8.42
C THR A 222 8.09 27.17 7.55
N GLY A 223 6.80 27.30 7.22
CA GLY A 223 6.30 28.28 6.27
C GLY A 223 6.48 27.83 4.80
N PRO A 224 6.16 28.71 3.83
CA PRO A 224 6.11 28.35 2.42
C PRO A 224 7.48 28.00 1.84
N LEU A 225 7.55 26.83 1.17
CA LEU A 225 8.64 26.43 0.29
C LEU A 225 8.09 26.42 -1.14
N SER A 226 8.57 27.33 -1.99
CA SER A 226 8.04 27.53 -3.36
C SER A 226 7.95 26.22 -4.14
N ASP A 227 9.02 25.42 -4.12
CA ASP A 227 9.11 24.16 -4.87
C ASP A 227 8.13 23.10 -4.34
N GLY A 228 7.89 23.09 -3.02
CA GLY A 228 6.97 22.14 -2.40
C GLY A 228 5.50 22.44 -2.74
N VAL A 229 5.15 23.72 -2.87
CA VAL A 229 3.78 24.12 -3.26
C VAL A 229 3.47 23.66 -4.68
N HIS A 230 4.36 23.95 -5.64
CA HIS A 230 4.19 23.53 -7.04
C HIS A 230 4.11 22.01 -7.19
N GLU A 231 5.03 21.27 -6.56
CA GLU A 231 5.02 19.81 -6.61
C GLU A 231 3.71 19.23 -6.06
N ALA A 232 3.19 19.80 -4.97
CA ALA A 232 1.96 19.31 -4.36
C ALA A 232 0.71 19.68 -5.18
N THR A 233 0.66 20.85 -5.82
CA THR A 233 -0.45 21.22 -6.69
C THR A 233 -0.50 20.35 -7.96
N ASP A 234 0.65 20.08 -8.59
CA ASP A 234 0.72 19.17 -9.74
C ASP A 234 0.24 17.76 -9.37
N ALA A 235 0.64 17.27 -8.19
CA ALA A 235 0.19 15.99 -7.67
C ALA A 235 -1.32 15.94 -7.39
N VAL A 236 -1.93 17.06 -6.95
CA VAL A 236 -3.38 17.14 -6.77
C VAL A 236 -4.09 17.04 -8.12
N ASP A 237 -3.69 17.85 -9.10
CA ASP A 237 -4.36 17.91 -10.39
C ASP A 237 -4.29 16.58 -11.13
N ASP A 238 -3.10 15.98 -11.16
CA ASP A 238 -2.90 14.64 -11.73
C ASP A 238 -3.68 13.57 -10.99
N GLY A 239 -3.70 13.62 -9.65
CA GLY A 239 -4.43 12.66 -8.83
C GLY A 239 -5.94 12.73 -9.06
N LEU A 240 -6.51 13.94 -9.05
CA LEU A 240 -7.94 14.13 -9.29
C LEU A 240 -8.33 13.76 -10.73
N ARG A 241 -7.49 14.09 -11.72
CA ARG A 241 -7.66 13.64 -13.11
C ARG A 241 -7.67 12.12 -13.21
N LEU A 242 -6.76 11.43 -12.51
CA LEU A 242 -6.70 9.98 -12.48
C LEU A 242 -7.95 9.36 -11.82
N VAL A 243 -8.45 9.94 -10.71
CA VAL A 243 -9.69 9.45 -10.10
C VAL A 243 -10.87 9.59 -11.06
N ARG A 244 -11.03 10.74 -11.74
CA ARG A 244 -12.11 10.92 -12.71
C ARG A 244 -12.05 9.89 -13.84
N LEU A 245 -10.86 9.56 -14.33
CA LEU A 245 -10.67 8.50 -15.33
C LEU A 245 -11.20 7.15 -14.83
N TRP A 246 -10.95 6.81 -13.57
CA TRP A 246 -11.41 5.55 -12.98
C TRP A 246 -12.90 5.56 -12.62
N GLU A 247 -13.45 6.70 -12.21
CA GLU A 247 -14.90 6.89 -12.04
C GLU A 247 -15.65 6.68 -13.35
N GLN A 248 -15.13 7.17 -14.48
CA GLN A 248 -15.70 6.91 -15.81
C GLN A 248 -15.68 5.41 -16.18
N LYS A 249 -14.76 4.65 -15.60
CA LYS A 249 -14.68 3.18 -15.73
C LYS A 249 -15.52 2.43 -14.69
N GLY A 250 -16.24 3.13 -13.81
CA GLY A 250 -17.07 2.55 -12.76
C GLY A 250 -16.30 2.10 -11.51
N VAL A 251 -15.06 2.58 -11.32
CA VAL A 251 -14.26 2.30 -10.12
C VAL A 251 -14.38 3.45 -9.14
N GLU A 252 -15.14 3.23 -8.07
CA GLU A 252 -15.52 4.27 -7.09
C GLU A 252 -14.65 4.29 -5.82
N GLN A 253 -13.77 3.29 -5.66
CA GLN A 253 -13.01 3.09 -4.42
C GLN A 253 -12.04 4.25 -4.09
N PHE A 254 -11.76 5.12 -5.06
CA PHE A 254 -10.81 6.23 -4.92
C PHE A 254 -11.43 7.55 -4.43
N ARG A 255 -12.77 7.62 -4.26
CA ARG A 255 -13.47 8.82 -3.77
C ARG A 255 -12.91 9.41 -2.47
N PRO A 256 -12.54 8.61 -1.44
CA PRO A 256 -11.96 9.17 -0.22
C PRO A 256 -10.65 9.93 -0.47
N ILE A 257 -9.76 9.38 -1.30
CA ILE A 257 -8.50 10.05 -1.65
C ILE A 257 -8.78 11.31 -2.49
N ALA A 258 -9.74 11.25 -3.42
CA ALA A 258 -10.13 12.42 -4.21
C ALA A 258 -10.64 13.57 -3.33
N ALA A 259 -11.50 13.27 -2.35
CA ALA A 259 -11.99 14.27 -1.42
C ALA A 259 -10.84 14.91 -0.60
N ASP A 260 -9.84 14.12 -0.20
CA ASP A 260 -8.67 14.63 0.51
C ASP A 260 -7.79 15.52 -0.37
N LEU A 261 -7.51 15.09 -1.60
CA LEU A 261 -6.74 15.84 -2.60
C LEU A 261 -7.45 17.15 -2.96
N PHE A 262 -8.76 17.11 -3.22
CA PHE A 262 -9.56 18.31 -3.54
C PHE A 262 -9.52 19.33 -2.40
N ARG A 263 -9.72 18.89 -1.15
CA ARG A 263 -9.63 19.79 0.02
C ARG A 263 -8.26 20.40 0.14
N PHE A 264 -7.20 19.61 -0.02
CA PHE A 264 -5.83 20.11 0.05
C PHE A 264 -5.55 21.11 -1.07
N GLY A 265 -5.87 20.77 -2.33
CA GLY A 265 -5.68 21.66 -3.49
C GLY A 265 -6.36 23.01 -3.30
N ALA A 266 -7.65 23.02 -2.99
CA ALA A 266 -8.39 24.27 -2.79
C ALA A 266 -7.79 25.16 -1.69
N MET A 267 -7.31 24.55 -0.60
CA MET A 267 -6.65 25.29 0.49
C MET A 267 -5.29 25.84 0.07
N VAL A 268 -4.50 25.06 -0.65
CA VAL A 268 -3.16 25.46 -1.11
C VAL A 268 -3.26 26.55 -2.17
N TYR A 269 -4.12 26.38 -3.18
CA TYR A 269 -4.38 27.43 -4.16
C TYR A 269 -4.91 28.70 -3.49
N GLY A 270 -5.93 28.60 -2.64
CA GLY A 270 -6.48 29.79 -1.97
C GLY A 270 -5.47 30.54 -1.09
N THR A 271 -4.52 29.83 -0.48
CA THR A 271 -3.53 30.44 0.43
C THR A 271 -2.29 30.95 -0.29
N PHE A 272 -1.74 30.17 -1.23
CA PHE A 272 -0.42 30.41 -1.80
C PHE A 272 -0.45 30.80 -3.28
N GLN A 273 -1.50 30.44 -4.02
CA GLN A 273 -1.64 30.71 -5.45
C GLN A 273 -3.09 31.09 -5.83
N PRO A 274 -3.65 32.16 -5.23
CA PRO A 274 -5.09 32.44 -5.31
C PRO A 274 -5.59 32.74 -6.73
N HIS A 275 -4.69 33.13 -7.64
CA HIS A 275 -5.00 33.37 -9.05
C HIS A 275 -5.36 32.07 -9.82
N PHE A 276 -4.95 30.90 -9.34
CA PHE A 276 -5.34 29.61 -9.91
C PHE A 276 -6.54 28.96 -9.21
N LEU A 277 -7.03 29.52 -8.09
CA LEU A 277 -8.11 28.89 -7.33
C LEU A 277 -9.41 28.78 -8.15
N GLU A 278 -9.77 29.83 -8.89
CA GLU A 278 -11.00 29.83 -9.69
C GLU A 278 -10.94 28.77 -10.81
N GLU A 279 -9.82 28.70 -11.52
CA GLU A 279 -9.55 27.69 -12.55
C GLU A 279 -9.60 26.29 -11.96
N PHE A 280 -8.90 26.06 -10.85
CA PHE A 280 -8.94 24.78 -10.13
C PHE A 280 -10.38 24.38 -9.77
N LEU A 281 -11.15 25.27 -9.14
CA LEU A 281 -12.53 24.97 -8.77
C LEU A 281 -13.41 24.69 -10.00
N HIS A 282 -13.21 25.41 -11.10
CA HIS A 282 -13.93 25.19 -12.34
C HIS A 282 -13.64 23.79 -12.90
N ASP A 283 -12.36 23.45 -13.05
CA ASP A 283 -11.92 22.18 -13.63
C ASP A 283 -12.32 20.97 -12.76
N GLN A 284 -12.23 21.11 -11.44
CA GLN A 284 -12.56 20.02 -10.52
C GLN A 284 -14.07 19.85 -10.30
N LEU A 285 -14.90 20.82 -10.68
CA LEU A 285 -16.36 20.81 -10.52
C LEU A 285 -17.12 20.69 -11.84
N ASP A 286 -16.44 20.60 -12.97
CA ASP A 286 -17.06 20.48 -14.28
C ASP A 286 -17.88 19.18 -14.39
N PRO A 287 -19.22 19.23 -14.50
CA PRO A 287 -20.06 18.05 -14.67
C PRO A 287 -19.76 17.24 -15.94
N ALA A 288 -19.08 17.82 -16.93
CA ALA A 288 -18.65 17.10 -18.12
C ALA A 288 -17.42 16.20 -17.87
N SER A 289 -16.68 16.43 -16.78
CA SER A 289 -15.43 15.74 -16.50
C SER A 289 -15.61 14.40 -15.75
N ALA A 290 -16.72 14.21 -15.05
CA ALA A 290 -17.02 13.00 -14.27
C ALA A 290 -18.54 12.74 -14.16
N PRO A 291 -18.98 11.50 -13.88
CA PRO A 291 -20.39 11.19 -13.66
C PRO A 291 -21.00 12.01 -12.51
N GLU A 292 -22.29 12.34 -12.59
CA GLU A 292 -23.01 13.08 -11.53
C GLU A 292 -22.88 12.41 -10.15
N ALA A 293 -22.91 11.07 -10.11
CA ALA A 293 -22.76 10.28 -8.89
C ALA A 293 -21.43 10.55 -8.14
N TYR A 294 -20.37 10.93 -8.84
CA TYR A 294 -19.10 11.30 -8.22
C TYR A 294 -19.24 12.59 -7.39
N PHE A 295 -19.86 13.63 -7.96
CA PHE A 295 -20.10 14.91 -7.29
C PHE A 295 -21.13 14.78 -6.16
N GLU A 296 -22.08 13.86 -6.31
CA GLU A 296 -23.07 13.52 -5.29
C GLU A 296 -22.57 12.53 -4.23
N SER A 297 -21.33 12.07 -4.31
CA SER A 297 -20.77 11.22 -3.26
C SER A 297 -20.76 11.94 -1.91
N ALA A 298 -20.88 11.20 -0.82
CA ALA A 298 -20.88 11.76 0.52
C ALA A 298 -19.54 12.47 0.82
N GLU A 299 -18.45 11.87 0.35
CA GLU A 299 -17.08 12.32 0.46
C GLU A 299 -16.87 13.67 -0.23
N MET A 300 -17.25 13.79 -1.51
CA MET A 300 -17.07 15.03 -2.27
C MET A 300 -17.99 16.16 -1.77
N ARG A 301 -19.26 15.87 -1.43
CA ARG A 301 -20.15 16.87 -0.83
C ARG A 301 -19.60 17.43 0.49
N ALA A 302 -19.06 16.56 1.34
CA ALA A 302 -18.43 16.98 2.59
C ALA A 302 -17.18 17.83 2.34
N ALA A 303 -16.37 17.47 1.34
CA ALA A 303 -15.20 18.22 0.91
C ALA A 303 -15.58 19.63 0.41
N PHE A 304 -16.58 19.76 -0.46
CA PHE A 304 -17.06 21.05 -0.97
C PHE A 304 -17.59 21.95 0.15
N ALA A 305 -18.43 21.40 1.03
CA ALA A 305 -18.98 22.16 2.14
C ALA A 305 -17.89 22.72 3.06
N ARG A 306 -16.81 21.95 3.26
CA ARG A 306 -15.66 22.36 4.08
C ARG A 306 -14.81 23.42 3.41
N VAL A 307 -14.49 23.26 2.12
CA VAL A 307 -13.72 24.25 1.35
C VAL A 307 -14.47 25.58 1.30
N ARG A 308 -15.77 25.56 0.98
CA ARG A 308 -16.60 26.78 0.95
C ARG A 308 -16.55 27.54 2.28
N ARG A 309 -16.76 26.85 3.40
CA ARG A 309 -16.70 27.46 4.73
C ARG A 309 -15.32 28.04 5.05
N ALA A 310 -14.25 27.37 4.63
CA ALA A 310 -12.89 27.83 4.86
C ALA A 310 -12.57 29.10 4.06
N LEU A 311 -13.02 29.17 2.80
CA LEU A 311 -12.85 30.35 1.95
C LEU A 311 -13.69 31.54 2.46
N GLU A 312 -14.93 31.30 2.89
CA GLU A 312 -15.80 32.33 3.50
C GLU A 312 -15.20 32.94 4.78
N ASN A 313 -14.50 32.15 5.60
CA ASN A 313 -13.88 32.63 6.83
C ASN A 313 -12.58 33.42 6.61
N ASN A 314 -11.99 33.33 5.41
CA ASN A 314 -10.72 33.96 5.06
C ASN A 314 -10.89 35.20 4.14
N ALA A 315 -12.11 35.50 3.70
CA ALA A 315 -12.49 36.66 2.90
C ALA A 315 -12.94 37.83 3.79
#